data_AF-A0A6I4TXG6-F1
#
_entry.id   AF-A0A6I4TXG6-F1
#
_cell.length_a   1.000
_cell.length_b   1.000
_cell.length_c   1.000
_cell.angle_alpha   90.00
_cell.angle_beta   90.00
_cell.angle_gamma   90.00
#
_symmetry.space_group_name_H-M   'P 1'
#
loop_
_entity.id
_entity.type
_entity.pdbx_description
1 polymer ?
#
loop_
_entity_poly.entity_id
_entity_poly.type
_entity_poly.pdbx_seq_one_letter_code
_entity_poly.pdbx_strand_id
1 'polypeptide(L)'
;MSLHEEQPIPSSGRDDAEEFETPGQRSLLGDIGDLFEDGRTYVEAELAFQKTRGAYAAGQLKSALIYAVIALVLVFFAVLGITVGLIIALAPILTIWGSTALVAGVLLLGAALAALKLSKHARALTGAFKNKPGS
;
A
#
# COMPACT_ATOMS: atom_id res chain seq x y z
N MET A 1 4.85 -62.92 71.25
CA MET A 1 4.80 -63.30 69.82
C MET A 1 4.56 -62.00 69.05
N SER A 2 5.66 -61.31 68.77
CA SER A 2 5.72 -59.94 68.24
C SER A 2 5.49 -59.94 66.74
N LEU A 3 4.45 -59.23 66.31
CA LEU A 3 4.09 -59.02 64.92
C LEU A 3 4.51 -57.60 64.54
N HIS A 4 5.16 -57.48 63.38
CA HIS A 4 5.42 -56.27 62.58
C HIS A 4 6.50 -55.30 63.07
N GLU A 5 7.75 -55.58 62.69
CA GLU A 5 8.75 -54.55 62.36
C GLU A 5 9.40 -54.90 61.02
N GLU A 6 8.82 -54.36 59.95
CA GLU A 6 9.57 -54.10 58.72
C GLU A 6 8.95 -52.85 58.06
N GLN A 7 9.47 -51.68 58.43
CA GLN A 7 9.20 -50.42 57.75
C GLN A 7 10.35 -50.20 56.77
N PRO A 8 10.15 -50.34 55.44
CA PRO A 8 11.19 -50.00 54.48
C PRO A 8 11.26 -48.47 54.35
N ILE A 9 12.28 -47.86 54.95
CA ILE A 9 12.59 -46.43 54.74
C ILE A 9 13.44 -46.31 53.47
N PRO A 10 13.05 -45.39 52.55
CA PRO A 10 13.37 -45.44 51.12
C PRO A 10 14.85 -45.20 50.78
N SER A 11 15.23 -45.76 49.65
CA SER A 11 16.49 -45.53 48.94
C SER A 11 16.82 -44.04 48.87
N SER A 12 17.95 -43.66 49.45
CA SER A 12 18.64 -42.39 49.18
C SER A 12 19.18 -42.40 47.75
N GLY A 13 18.29 -42.27 46.77
CA GLY A 13 18.61 -41.89 45.41
C GLY A 13 18.86 -40.40 45.38
N ARG A 14 20.09 -40.01 45.73
CA ARG A 14 20.67 -38.73 45.30
C ARG A 14 20.97 -38.86 43.82
N ASP A 15 19.92 -38.79 43.01
CA ASP A 15 19.97 -38.54 41.57
C ASP A 15 19.07 -37.33 41.27
N ASP A 16 19.19 -36.29 42.09
CA ASP A 16 18.87 -34.92 41.72
C ASP A 16 19.98 -34.42 40.78
N ALA A 17 20.05 -35.04 39.60
CA ALA A 17 20.34 -34.28 38.41
C ALA A 17 19.14 -33.34 38.23
N GLU A 18 19.14 -32.23 38.98
CA GLU A 18 18.38 -31.04 38.62
C GLU A 18 18.88 -30.66 37.23
N GLU A 19 18.19 -31.20 36.23
CA GLU A 19 18.14 -30.62 34.90
C GLU A 19 17.74 -29.18 35.13
N PHE A 20 18.71 -28.27 34.99
CA PHE A 20 18.55 -26.83 35.07
C PHE A 20 17.60 -26.39 33.94
N GLU A 21 16.32 -26.74 34.01
CA GLU A 21 15.26 -26.05 33.29
C GLU A 21 15.08 -24.71 33.97
N THR A 22 15.94 -23.76 33.61
CA THR A 22 15.90 -22.40 34.16
C THR A 22 14.47 -21.84 34.09
N PRO A 23 13.81 -21.55 35.23
CA PRO A 23 12.44 -21.01 35.27
C PRO A 23 12.28 -19.74 34.42
N GLY A 24 13.38 -19.02 34.18
CA GLY A 24 13.41 -17.83 33.32
C GLY A 24 13.14 -18.09 31.84
N GLN A 25 13.52 -19.25 31.28
CA GLN A 25 13.29 -19.49 29.84
C GLN A 25 11.81 -19.67 29.50
N ARG A 26 11.05 -20.31 30.40
CA ARG A 26 9.60 -20.51 30.24
C ARG A 26 8.82 -19.21 30.50
N SER A 27 9.34 -18.36 31.40
CA SER A 27 8.78 -17.02 31.69
C SER A 27 8.98 -16.05 30.53
N LEU A 28 10.18 -15.94 29.95
CA LEU A 28 10.44 -14.98 28.86
C LEU A 28 9.78 -15.39 27.54
N LEU A 29 9.64 -16.69 27.28
CA LEU A 29 8.88 -17.18 26.13
C LEU A 29 7.36 -16.93 26.32
N GLY A 30 6.86 -16.99 27.56
CA GLY A 30 5.50 -16.60 27.92
C GLY A 30 5.27 -15.09 27.74
N ASP A 31 6.19 -14.27 28.23
CA ASP A 31 6.10 -12.80 28.10
C ASP A 31 6.12 -12.34 26.63
N ILE A 32 6.87 -13.02 25.75
CA ILE A 32 6.84 -12.75 24.31
C ILE A 32 5.49 -13.15 23.68
N GLY A 33 4.89 -14.25 24.15
CA GLY A 33 3.55 -14.67 23.75
C GLY A 33 2.49 -13.64 24.13
N ASP A 34 2.54 -13.17 25.38
CA ASP A 34 1.61 -12.18 25.92
C ASP A 34 1.77 -10.82 25.21
N LEU A 35 3.01 -10.38 24.93
CA LEU A 35 3.28 -9.17 24.15
C LEU A 35 2.86 -9.29 22.68
N PHE A 36 2.91 -10.50 22.11
CA PHE A 36 2.43 -10.77 20.74
C PHE A 36 0.90 -10.72 20.67
N GLU A 37 0.23 -11.28 21.68
CA GLU A 37 -1.23 -11.29 21.80
C GLU A 37 -1.78 -9.88 22.07
N ASP A 38 -1.12 -9.11 22.93
CA ASP A 38 -1.42 -7.69 23.17
C ASP A 38 -1.13 -6.82 21.93
N GLY A 39 0.00 -7.06 21.26
CA GLY A 39 0.37 -6.37 20.03
C GLY A 39 -0.63 -6.61 18.89
N ARG A 40 -1.12 -7.84 18.74
CA ARG A 40 -2.16 -8.19 17.77
C ARG A 40 -3.48 -7.46 18.07
N THR A 41 -3.90 -7.43 19.33
CA THR A 41 -5.13 -6.76 19.76
C THR A 41 -5.05 -5.24 19.53
N TYR A 42 -3.88 -4.62 19.77
CA TYR A 42 -3.64 -3.21 19.50
C TYR A 42 -3.65 -2.87 18.01
N VAL A 43 -3.07 -3.72 17.16
CA VAL A 43 -3.06 -3.53 15.69
C VAL A 43 -4.45 -3.72 15.10
N GLU A 44 -5.23 -4.70 15.59
CA GLU A 44 -6.62 -4.92 15.18
C GLU A 44 -7.52 -3.73 15.56
N ALA A 45 -7.27 -3.09 16.70
CA ALA A 45 -7.99 -1.89 17.13
C ALA A 45 -7.71 -0.66 16.25
N GLU A 46 -6.45 -0.40 15.89
CA GLU A 46 -6.08 0.74 15.03
C GLU A 46 -6.54 0.51 13.57
N LEU A 47 -6.44 -0.73 13.08
CA LEU A 47 -6.98 -1.12 11.77
C LEU A 47 -8.50 -0.89 11.69
N ALA A 48 -9.25 -1.23 12.74
CA ALA A 48 -10.69 -1.01 12.80
C ALA A 48 -11.04 0.49 12.74
N PHE A 49 -10.24 1.35 13.38
CA PHE A 49 -10.39 2.80 13.38
C PHE A 49 -10.07 3.43 12.01
N GLN A 50 -9.02 2.96 11.34
CA GLN A 50 -8.65 3.44 10.00
C GLN A 50 -9.58 2.89 8.90
N LYS A 51 -10.16 1.70 9.10
CA LYS A 51 -11.16 1.10 8.20
C LYS A 51 -12.44 1.92 8.12
N THR A 52 -12.85 2.59 9.20
CA THR A 52 -14.05 3.45 9.20
C THR A 52 -13.81 4.78 8.47
N ARG A 53 -12.64 5.41 8.66
CA ARG A 53 -12.24 6.59 7.86
C ARG A 53 -12.03 6.26 6.38
N GLY A 54 -11.45 5.09 6.09
CA GLY A 54 -11.25 4.59 4.73
C GLY A 54 -12.56 4.25 4.01
N ALA A 55 -13.56 3.71 4.71
CA ALA A 55 -14.86 3.37 4.11
C ALA A 55 -15.69 4.62 3.74
N TYR A 56 -15.67 5.66 4.56
CA TYR A 56 -16.33 6.94 4.23
C TYR A 56 -15.63 7.65 3.07
N ALA A 57 -14.30 7.70 3.07
CA ALA A 57 -13.51 8.18 1.95
C ALA A 57 -13.77 7.37 0.66
N ALA A 58 -13.91 6.05 0.77
CA ALA A 58 -14.21 5.18 -0.37
C ALA A 58 -15.62 5.39 -0.94
N GLY A 59 -16.61 5.73 -0.10
CA GLY A 59 -17.96 6.08 -0.54
C GLY A 59 -17.97 7.35 -1.40
N GLN A 60 -17.30 8.41 -0.93
CA GLN A 60 -17.16 9.66 -1.69
C GLN A 60 -16.27 9.49 -2.92
N LEU A 61 -15.30 8.58 -2.88
CA LEU A 61 -14.46 8.27 -4.03
C LEU A 61 -15.26 7.70 -5.20
N LYS A 62 -16.33 6.92 -4.94
CA LYS A 62 -17.18 6.39 -6.02
C LYS A 62 -17.89 7.51 -6.80
N SER A 63 -18.53 8.44 -6.09
CA SER A 63 -19.20 9.58 -6.74
C SER A 63 -18.18 10.51 -7.42
N ALA A 64 -17.05 10.78 -6.76
CA ALA A 64 -15.96 11.57 -7.34
C ALA A 64 -15.40 10.93 -8.63
N LEU A 65 -15.26 9.60 -8.68
CA LEU A 65 -14.82 8.88 -9.88
C LEU A 65 -15.86 8.99 -11.01
N ILE A 66 -17.15 8.88 -10.72
CA ILE A 66 -18.20 9.07 -11.74
C ILE A 66 -18.10 10.47 -12.33
N TYR A 67 -18.04 11.51 -11.50
CA TYR A 67 -17.89 12.89 -11.99
C TYR A 67 -16.56 13.09 -12.73
N ALA A 68 -15.46 12.47 -12.29
CA ALA A 68 -14.18 12.54 -12.98
C ALA A 68 -14.23 11.89 -14.36
N VAL A 69 -14.89 10.75 -14.50
CA VAL A 69 -15.10 10.09 -15.80
C VAL A 69 -15.97 10.96 -16.71
N ILE A 70 -17.08 11.50 -16.21
CA ILE A 70 -17.94 12.41 -16.98
C ILE A 70 -17.14 13.63 -17.44
N ALA A 71 -16.40 14.28 -16.54
CA ALA A 71 -15.57 15.43 -16.87
C ALA A 71 -14.49 15.08 -17.91
N LEU A 72 -13.82 13.93 -17.76
CA LEU A 72 -12.81 13.47 -18.71
C LEU A 72 -13.41 13.26 -20.11
N VAL A 73 -14.57 12.62 -20.19
CA VAL A 73 -15.30 12.40 -21.46
C VAL A 73 -15.69 13.73 -22.10
N LEU A 74 -16.22 14.68 -21.32
CA LEU A 74 -16.58 16.00 -21.81
C LEU A 74 -15.37 16.79 -22.31
N VAL A 75 -14.26 16.79 -21.56
CA VAL A 75 -13.01 17.43 -21.99
C VAL A 75 -12.48 16.78 -23.26
N PHE A 76 -12.56 15.45 -23.38
CA PHE A 76 -12.15 14.74 -24.59
C PHE A 76 -12.96 15.20 -25.82
N PHE A 77 -14.29 15.25 -25.71
CA PHE A 77 -15.13 15.77 -26.79
C PHE A 77 -14.87 17.25 -27.09
N ALA A 78 -14.64 18.07 -26.07
CA ALA A 78 -14.29 19.48 -26.25
C ALA A 78 -12.98 19.63 -27.04
N VAL A 79 -11.96 18.84 -26.73
CA VAL A 79 -10.68 18.83 -27.48
C VAL A 79 -10.91 18.42 -28.93
N LEU A 80 -11.75 17.42 -29.21
CA LEU A 80 -12.09 17.06 -30.60
C LEU A 80 -12.84 18.20 -31.31
N GLY A 81 -13.82 18.81 -30.65
CA GLY A 81 -14.56 19.95 -31.20
C GLY A 81 -13.67 21.14 -31.51
N ILE A 82 -12.74 21.48 -30.60
CA ILE A 82 -11.72 22.51 -30.81
C ILE A 82 -10.82 22.13 -31.99
N THR A 83 -10.37 20.88 -32.07
CA THR A 83 -9.52 20.38 -33.16
C THR A 83 -10.22 20.57 -34.51
N VAL A 84 -11.46 20.09 -34.65
CA VAL A 84 -12.23 20.21 -35.90
C VAL A 84 -12.53 21.67 -36.22
N GLY A 85 -12.96 22.46 -35.23
CA GLY A 85 -13.25 23.88 -35.39
C GLY A 85 -12.02 24.67 -35.84
N LEU A 86 -10.85 24.39 -35.27
CA LEU A 86 -9.60 25.04 -35.63
C LEU A 86 -9.16 24.65 -37.05
N ILE A 87 -9.35 23.38 -37.43
CA ILE A 87 -9.05 22.93 -38.80
C ILE A 87 -9.86 23.73 -39.82
N ILE A 88 -11.18 23.84 -39.60
CA ILE A 88 -12.10 24.57 -40.48
C ILE A 88 -11.75 26.08 -40.49
N ALA A 89 -11.47 26.67 -39.33
CA ALA A 89 -11.14 28.09 -39.21
C ALA A 89 -9.84 28.47 -39.93
N LEU A 90 -8.83 27.59 -39.92
CA LEU A 90 -7.53 27.82 -40.57
C LEU A 90 -7.48 27.35 -42.03
N ALA A 91 -8.40 26.48 -42.47
CA ALA A 91 -8.47 25.99 -43.84
C ALA A 91 -8.42 27.10 -44.92
N PRO A 92 -9.09 28.26 -44.80
CA PRO A 92 -9.01 29.32 -45.82
C PRO A 92 -7.63 29.99 -45.92
N ILE A 93 -6.79 29.88 -44.87
CA ILE A 93 -5.46 30.51 -44.83
C ILE A 93 -4.37 29.50 -45.22
N LEU A 94 -4.44 28.28 -44.66
CA LEU A 94 -3.38 27.27 -44.76
C LEU A 94 -3.71 26.09 -45.65
N THR A 95 -4.89 26.06 -46.29
CA THR A 95 -5.51 24.88 -46.90
C THR A 95 -5.85 23.79 -45.86
N ILE A 96 -6.69 22.82 -46.26
CA ILE A 96 -7.13 21.73 -45.37
C ILE A 96 -5.93 20.91 -44.85
N TRP A 97 -4.96 20.61 -45.72
CA TRP A 97 -3.78 19.82 -45.37
C TRP A 97 -2.83 20.58 -44.44
N GLY A 98 -2.55 21.85 -44.73
CA GLY A 98 -1.69 22.68 -43.88
C GLY A 98 -2.29 22.92 -42.50
N SER A 99 -3.61 23.14 -42.44
CA SER A 99 -4.36 23.29 -41.20
C SER A 99 -4.29 22.01 -40.35
N THR A 100 -4.57 20.84 -40.94
CA THR A 100 -4.52 19.56 -40.23
C THR A 100 -3.11 19.26 -39.70
N ALA A 101 -2.07 19.48 -40.52
CA ALA A 101 -0.68 19.26 -40.11
C ALA A 101 -0.26 20.18 -38.95
N LEU A 102 -0.65 21.46 -38.98
CA LEU A 102 -0.35 22.40 -37.91
C LEU A 102 -1.02 22.01 -36.59
N VAL A 103 -2.33 21.74 -36.63
CA VAL A 103 -3.11 21.40 -35.44
C VAL A 103 -2.60 20.10 -34.82
N ALA A 104 -2.36 19.07 -35.64
CA ALA A 104 -1.77 17.82 -35.18
C ALA A 104 -0.37 18.03 -34.60
N GLY A 105 0.46 18.84 -35.26
CA GLY A 105 1.81 19.16 -34.79
C GLY A 105 1.81 19.82 -33.40
N VAL A 106 0.94 20.80 -33.17
CA VAL A 106 0.80 21.47 -31.86
C VAL A 106 0.31 20.51 -30.78
N LEU A 107 -0.69 19.68 -31.07
CA LEU A 107 -1.21 18.68 -30.12
C LEU A 107 -0.15 17.64 -29.77
N LEU A 108 0.59 17.12 -30.76
CA LEU A 108 1.68 16.16 -30.54
C LEU A 108 2.82 16.77 -29.74
N LEU A 109 3.19 18.03 -30.01
CA LEU A 109 4.19 18.74 -29.22
C LEU A 109 3.74 18.92 -27.77
N GLY A 110 2.49 19.33 -27.55
CA GLY A 110 1.89 19.43 -26.22
C GLY A 110 1.90 18.09 -25.47
N ALA A 111 1.49 17.01 -26.15
CA ALA A 111 1.50 15.66 -25.60
C ALA A 111 2.92 15.20 -25.24
N ALA A 112 3.91 15.46 -26.11
CA ALA A 112 5.30 15.14 -25.85
C ALA A 112 5.84 15.89 -24.62
N LEU A 113 5.58 17.20 -24.51
CA LEU A 113 6.00 17.99 -23.35
C LEU A 113 5.35 17.50 -22.04
N ALA A 114 4.06 17.15 -22.09
CA ALA A 114 3.37 16.57 -20.93
C ALA A 114 3.96 15.21 -20.53
N ALA A 115 4.21 14.32 -21.50
CA ALA A 115 4.83 13.02 -21.26
C ALA A 115 6.24 13.15 -20.68
N LEU A 116 7.04 14.10 -21.16
CA LEU A 116 8.38 14.39 -20.63
C LEU A 116 8.33 14.89 -19.18
N LYS A 117 7.40 15.80 -18.85
CA LYS A 117 7.21 16.27 -17.47
C LYS A 117 6.75 15.12 -16.56
N LEU A 118 5.75 14.34 -16.97
CA LEU A 118 5.27 13.19 -16.21
C LEU A 118 6.40 12.18 -15.94
N SER A 119 7.24 11.90 -16.94
CA SER A 119 8.39 11.00 -16.81
C SER A 119 9.40 11.48 -15.78
N LYS A 120 9.62 12.79 -15.67
CA LYS A 120 10.51 13.36 -14.63
C LYS A 120 9.93 13.15 -13.23
N HIS A 121 8.64 13.39 -13.05
CA HIS A 121 7.96 13.16 -11.78
C HIS A 121 7.92 11.67 -11.40
N ALA A 122 7.62 10.78 -12.35
CA ALA A 122 7.63 9.35 -12.13
C ALA A 122 9.02 8.84 -11.71
N ARG A 123 10.09 9.29 -12.39
CA ARG A 123 11.47 8.94 -12.04
C ARG A 123 11.90 9.46 -10.66
N ALA A 124 11.42 10.63 -10.24
CA ALA A 124 11.69 11.15 -8.90
C ALA A 124 11.09 10.25 -7.82
N LEU A 125 9.86 9.77 -8.03
CA LEU A 125 9.19 8.84 -7.13
C LEU A 125 9.91 7.48 -7.10
N THR A 126 10.22 6.90 -8.26
CA THR A 126 10.95 5.62 -8.33
C THR A 126 12.37 5.73 -7.77
N GLY A 127 13.04 6.88 -7.92
CA GLY A 127 14.36 7.13 -7.36
C GLY A 127 14.36 7.16 -5.82
N ALA A 128 13.31 7.71 -5.21
CA ALA A 128 13.15 7.71 -3.75
C ALA A 128 12.99 6.28 -3.18
N PHE A 129 12.31 5.39 -3.90
CA PHE A 129 12.17 3.98 -3.50
C PHE A 129 13.43 3.15 -3.78
N LYS A 130 14.21 3.50 -4.82
CA LYS A 130 15.45 2.80 -5.18
C LYS A 130 16.62 3.14 -4.25
N ASN A 131 16.56 4.27 -3.53
CA ASN A 131 17.60 4.71 -2.60
C ASN A 131 17.51 4.11 -1.18
N LYS A 132 16.73 3.05 -0.97
CA LYS A 132 16.87 2.19 0.20
C LYS A 132 17.53 0.86 -0.21
N PRO A 133 18.87 0.82 -0.35
CA PRO A 133 19.59 -0.45 -0.36
C PRO A 133 19.50 -1.04 1.05
N GLY A 134 19.32 -2.36 1.15
CA GLY A 134 19.27 -3.04 2.44
C GLY A 134 20.54 -2.80 3.26
N SER A 135 20.38 -2.11 4.38
CA SER A 135 20.94 -2.42 5.71
C SER A 135 20.19 -1.56 6.73
#